data_AF-A0A0Q0FVW8-F1
#
_entry.id   AF-A0A0Q0FVW8-F1
#
_cell.length_a   1.000
_cell.length_b   1.000
_cell.length_c   1.000
_cell.angle_alpha   90.00
_cell.angle_beta   90.00
_cell.angle_gamma   90.00
#
_symmetry.space_group_name_H-M   'P 1'
#
loop_
_entity.id
_entity.type
_entity.pdbx_description
1 polymer ?
#
loop_
_entity_poly.entity_id
_entity_poly.type
_entity_poly.pdbx_seq_one_letter_code
_entity_poly.pdbx_strand_id
1 'polypeptide(L)'
;MTLEVPAHSATKPASRIRQKNEETIIQAAEDEFARHGFKGTSMNTIALKAGLPKANLHYYFTNKLGLYVAVLSNIIDLWDSTFNNLSVDDDPAEALARYIRAKMEFSRRQPQAS
;
A
#
# COMPACT_ATOMS: atom_id res chain seq x y z
N MET A 1 -51.97 -7.25 8.31
CA MET A 1 -51.47 -6.52 7.13
C MET A 1 -50.15 -5.87 7.52
N THR A 2 -49.06 -6.63 7.41
CA THR A 2 -47.70 -6.19 7.73
C THR A 2 -47.04 -5.74 6.43
N LEU A 3 -46.61 -4.48 6.40
CA LEU A 3 -45.88 -3.87 5.29
C LEU A 3 -44.45 -4.42 5.29
N GLU A 4 -44.07 -5.13 4.23
CA GLU A 4 -42.66 -5.39 3.92
C GLU A 4 -41.99 -4.09 3.49
N VAL A 5 -40.86 -3.76 4.14
CA VAL A 5 -39.90 -2.79 3.61
C VAL A 5 -38.69 -3.60 3.16
N PRO A 6 -38.43 -3.72 1.85
CA PRO A 6 -37.18 -4.30 1.39
C PRO A 6 -36.06 -3.30 1.68
N ALA A 7 -35.21 -3.65 2.64
CA ALA A 7 -33.95 -2.95 2.85
C ALA A 7 -33.10 -3.09 1.57
N HIS A 8 -32.96 -1.99 0.84
CA HIS A 8 -32.12 -1.90 -0.35
C HIS A 8 -30.68 -2.32 0.00
N SER A 9 -30.31 -3.52 -0.46
CA SER A 9 -28.93 -3.96 -0.56
C SER A 9 -28.25 -3.22 -1.71
N ALA A 10 -27.35 -2.27 -1.42
CA ALA A 10 -26.28 -1.85 -2.33
C ALA A 10 -25.30 -0.87 -1.66
N THR A 11 -24.09 -1.33 -1.36
CA THR A 11 -22.92 -0.46 -1.16
C THR A 11 -21.73 -1.08 -1.88
N LYS A 12 -21.09 -0.53 -2.92
CA LYS A 12 -21.34 0.52 -3.94
C LYS A 12 -20.16 0.37 -4.94
N PRO A 13 -20.36 0.18 -6.26
CA PRO A 13 -19.27 0.00 -7.25
C PRO A 13 -18.18 1.08 -7.19
N ALA A 14 -18.57 2.31 -6.85
CA ALA A 14 -17.68 3.47 -6.69
C ALA A 14 -16.60 3.27 -5.61
N SER A 15 -16.89 2.52 -4.53
CA SER A 15 -15.92 2.25 -3.47
C SER A 15 -14.77 1.35 -3.95
N ARG A 16 -15.11 0.31 -4.71
CA ARG A 16 -14.11 -0.62 -5.28
C ARG A 16 -13.22 0.05 -6.32
N ILE A 17 -13.79 0.90 -7.17
CA ILE A 17 -13.02 1.68 -8.15
C ILE A 17 -12.07 2.65 -7.45
N ARG A 18 -12.54 3.31 -6.38
CA ARG A 18 -11.71 4.20 -5.57
C ARG A 18 -10.53 3.46 -4.96
N GLN A 19 -10.77 2.32 -4.31
CA GLN A 19 -9.72 1.49 -3.70
C GLN A 19 -8.70 1.03 -4.74
N LYS A 20 -9.15 0.54 -5.90
CA LYS A 20 -8.26 0.13 -6.99
C LYS A 20 -7.39 1.28 -7.51
N ASN A 21 -7.95 2.48 -7.62
CA ASN A 21 -7.19 3.65 -8.06
C ASN A 21 -6.14 4.07 -7.02
N GLU A 22 -6.49 4.02 -5.73
CA GLU A 22 -5.56 4.29 -4.64
C GLU A 22 -4.38 3.30 -4.66
N GLU A 23 -4.66 2.00 -4.77
CA GLU A 23 -3.64 0.95 -4.93
C GLU A 23 -2.76 1.19 -6.16
N THR A 24 -3.35 1.57 -7.30
CA THR A 24 -2.61 1.87 -8.53
C THR A 24 -1.67 3.06 -8.34
N ILE A 25 -2.12 4.10 -7.63
CA ILE A 25 -1.29 5.27 -7.32
C ILE A 25 -0.13 4.89 -6.40
N ILE A 26 -0.40 4.11 -5.34
CA ILE A 26 0.63 3.65 -4.40
C ILE A 26 1.69 2.81 -5.12
N GLN A 27 1.30 1.84 -5.94
CA GLN A 27 2.24 1.02 -6.70
C GLN A 27 3.09 1.84 -7.68
N ALA A 28 2.48 2.77 -8.42
CA ALA A 28 3.21 3.66 -9.32
C ALA A 28 4.19 4.56 -8.56
N ALA A 29 3.79 5.05 -7.38
CA ALA A 29 4.60 5.90 -6.53
C ALA A 29 5.79 5.14 -5.93
N GLU A 30 5.56 3.94 -5.39
CA GLU A 30 6.60 3.03 -4.88
C GLU A 30 7.71 2.84 -5.92
N ASP A 31 7.32 2.43 -7.11
CA ASP A 31 8.22 2.25 -8.24
C ASP A 31 9.03 3.51 -8.63
N GLU A 32 8.39 4.68 -8.64
CA GLU A 32 9.05 5.93 -8.97
C GLU A 32 10.02 6.35 -7.87
N PHE A 33 9.61 6.23 -6.61
CA PHE A 33 10.47 6.55 -5.47
C PHE A 33 11.66 5.60 -5.36
N ALA A 34 11.48 4.31 -5.62
CA ALA A 34 12.56 3.34 -5.58
C ALA A 34 13.60 3.57 -6.70
N ARG A 35 13.17 3.97 -7.91
CA ARG A 35 14.09 4.27 -9.03
C ARG A 35 14.77 5.64 -8.93
N HIS A 36 14.04 6.68 -8.53
CA HIS A 36 14.49 8.07 -8.66
C HIS A 36 14.70 8.79 -7.32
N GLY A 37 14.34 8.14 -6.21
CA GLY A 37 14.35 8.73 -4.88
C GLY A 37 13.32 9.86 -4.70
N PHE A 38 13.15 10.34 -3.47
CA PHE A 38 12.18 11.38 -3.17
C PHE A 38 12.40 12.66 -3.98
N LYS A 39 13.66 13.09 -4.20
CA LYS A 39 13.98 14.32 -4.93
C LYS A 39 13.76 14.19 -6.44
N GLY A 40 14.07 13.04 -7.04
CA GLY A 40 13.93 12.79 -8.47
C GLY A 40 12.48 12.55 -8.93
N THR A 41 11.59 12.21 -8.00
CA THR A 41 10.18 11.94 -8.30
C THR A 41 9.30 13.20 -8.20
N SER A 42 8.26 13.27 -9.04
CA SER A 42 7.24 14.31 -8.99
C SER A 42 5.82 13.72 -9.03
N MET A 43 4.83 14.49 -8.58
CA MET A 43 3.42 14.08 -8.68
C MET A 43 3.00 13.85 -10.14
N ASN A 44 3.62 14.53 -11.10
CA ASN A 44 3.36 14.35 -12.52
C ASN A 44 3.87 13.00 -13.03
N THR A 45 5.11 12.64 -12.70
CA THR A 45 5.71 11.38 -13.16
C THR A 45 4.97 10.19 -12.60
N ILE A 46 4.52 10.27 -11.33
CA ILE A 46 3.67 9.25 -10.71
C ILE A 46 2.31 9.15 -11.43
N ALA A 47 1.63 10.27 -11.68
CA ALA A 47 0.33 10.26 -12.34
C ALA A 47 0.41 9.63 -13.75
N LEU A 48 1.44 9.99 -14.51
CA LEU A 48 1.72 9.42 -15.82
C LEU A 48 1.92 7.91 -15.74
N LYS A 49 2.74 7.45 -14.79
CA LYS A 49 3.02 6.03 -14.59
C LYS A 49 1.78 5.25 -14.12
N ALA A 50 0.96 5.84 -13.28
CA ALA A 50 -0.32 5.28 -12.83
C ALA A 50 -1.38 5.22 -13.95
N GLY A 51 -1.14 5.90 -15.09
CA GLY A 51 -2.14 6.03 -16.16
C GLY A 51 -3.36 6.86 -15.75
N LEU A 52 -3.20 7.75 -14.76
CA LEU A 52 -4.29 8.55 -14.20
C LEU A 52 -4.06 10.05 -14.43
N PRO A 53 -5.14 10.85 -14.62
CA PRO A 53 -5.02 12.30 -14.67
C PRO A 53 -4.39 12.85 -13.37
N LYS A 54 -3.53 13.86 -13.49
CA LYS A 54 -2.90 14.52 -12.33
C LYS A 54 -3.93 15.01 -11.29
N ALA A 55 -5.08 15.50 -11.76
CA ALA A 55 -6.18 15.93 -10.88
C ALA A 55 -6.75 14.77 -10.05
N ASN A 56 -6.87 13.56 -10.64
CA ASN A 56 -7.26 12.37 -9.89
C ASN A 56 -6.22 12.05 -8.82
N LEU A 57 -4.92 12.08 -9.14
CA LEU A 57 -3.90 11.80 -8.14
C LEU A 57 -3.95 12.80 -6.96
N HIS A 58 -4.15 14.08 -7.23
CA HIS A 58 -4.31 15.11 -6.19
C HIS A 58 -5.59 14.98 -5.37
N TYR A 59 -6.63 14.32 -5.89
CA TYR A 59 -7.82 13.98 -5.11
C TYR A 59 -7.51 12.95 -4.00
N TYR A 60 -6.59 12.02 -4.22
CA TYR A 60 -6.16 11.04 -3.20
C TYR A 60 -5.03 11.58 -2.32
N PHE A 61 -4.05 12.26 -2.93
CA PHE A 61 -2.83 12.69 -2.25
C PHE A 61 -2.54 14.16 -2.52
N THR A 62 -2.70 15.00 -1.50
CA THR A 62 -2.52 16.46 -1.60
C THR A 62 -1.13 16.84 -2.12
N ASN A 63 -0.08 16.15 -1.65
CA ASN A 63 1.30 16.47 -1.99
C ASN A 63 2.20 15.22 -2.01
N LYS A 64 3.42 15.40 -2.54
CA LYS A 64 4.41 14.33 -2.71
C LYS A 64 4.83 13.69 -1.38
N LEU A 65 4.93 14.48 -0.31
CA LEU A 65 5.30 13.97 1.01
C LEU A 65 4.21 13.06 1.58
N GLY A 66 2.95 13.45 1.48
CA GLY A 66 1.82 12.62 1.91
C GLY A 66 1.76 11.28 1.16
N LEU A 67 1.97 11.31 -0.16
CA LEU A 67 2.06 10.09 -0.96
C LEU A 67 3.28 9.23 -0.58
N TYR A 68 4.43 9.86 -0.34
CA TYR A 68 5.63 9.14 0.10
C TYR A 68 5.42 8.44 1.44
N VAL A 69 4.80 9.12 2.42
CA VAL A 69 4.45 8.53 3.71
C VAL A 69 3.47 7.36 3.52
N ALA A 70 2.45 7.51 2.68
CA ALA A 70 1.49 6.44 2.42
C ALA A 70 2.16 5.19 1.80
N VAL A 71 3.10 5.37 0.88
CA VAL A 71 3.91 4.27 0.32
C VAL A 71 4.71 3.57 1.42
N LEU A 72 5.41 4.32 2.27
CA LEU A 72 6.19 3.74 3.37
C LEU A 72 5.31 2.98 4.37
N SER A 73 4.15 3.55 4.74
CA SER A 73 3.17 2.88 5.59
C SER A 73 2.70 1.57 4.99
N ASN A 74 2.35 1.54 3.69
CA ASN A 74 1.94 0.32 3.01
C ASN A 74 3.04 -0.76 3.01
N ILE A 75 4.31 -0.36 2.85
CA ILE A 75 5.45 -1.29 2.92
C ILE A 75 5.62 -1.85 4.34
N ILE A 76 5.50 -1.01 5.37
CA ILE A 76 5.60 -1.42 6.78
C ILE A 76 4.45 -2.37 7.15
N ASP A 77 3.22 -2.04 6.76
CA ASP A 77 2.05 -2.89 7.02
C ASP A 77 2.18 -4.27 6.33
N LEU A 78 2.77 -4.30 5.13
CA LEU A 78 3.10 -5.55 4.44
C LEU A 78 4.16 -6.36 5.22
N TRP A 79 5.19 -5.71 5.77
CA TRP A 79 6.19 -6.39 6.58
C TRP A 79 5.59 -6.94 7.87
N ASP A 80 4.76 -6.15 8.56
CA ASP A 80 4.11 -6.56 9.79
C ASP A 80 3.18 -7.76 9.55
N SER A 81 2.32 -7.68 8.54
CA SER A 81 1.40 -8.77 8.20
C SER A 81 2.09 -10.05 7.74
N THR A 82 3.29 -9.96 7.16
CA THR A 82 4.00 -11.14 6.62
C THR A 82 4.96 -11.76 7.65
N PHE A 83 5.59 -10.97 8.52
CA PHE A 83 6.71 -11.45 9.36
C PHE A 83 6.49 -11.29 10.85
N ASN A 84 5.51 -10.50 11.29
CA ASN A 84 5.31 -10.22 12.71
C ASN A 84 4.37 -11.23 13.38
N ASN A 85 4.69 -12.53 13.24
CA ASN A 85 4.06 -13.62 14.01
C ASN A 85 4.92 -13.92 15.25
N LEU A 86 5.24 -12.88 16.01
CA LEU A 86 5.99 -12.97 17.25
C LEU A 86 5.02 -13.11 18.42
N SER A 87 5.24 -14.12 19.25
CA SER A 87 4.55 -14.23 20.55
C SER A 87 5.48 -13.85 21.68
N VAL A 88 4.93 -13.34 22.78
CA VAL A 88 5.67 -13.14 24.04
C VAL A 88 6.17 -14.46 24.63
N ASP A 89 5.53 -15.57 24.25
CA ASP A 89 5.87 -16.92 24.70
C ASP A 89 6.91 -17.62 23.80
N ASP A 90 7.35 -16.98 22.71
CA ASP A 90 8.36 -17.56 21.81
C ASP A 90 9.76 -17.57 22.46
N ASP A 91 10.59 -18.57 22.12
CA ASP A 91 12.03 -18.47 22.37
C ASP A 91 12.62 -17.30 21.55
N PRO A 92 13.33 -16.34 22.18
CA PRO A 92 13.83 -15.16 21.48
C PRO A 92 14.79 -15.47 20.32
N ALA A 93 15.63 -16.50 20.45
CA ALA A 93 16.60 -16.85 19.42
C ALA A 93 15.90 -17.47 18.19
N GLU A 94 14.93 -18.35 18.41
CA GLU A 94 14.12 -18.93 17.33
C GLU A 94 13.24 -17.88 16.64
N ALA A 95 12.63 -17.00 17.41
CA ALA A 95 11.80 -15.90 16.93
C ALA A 95 12.59 -14.95 16.01
N LEU A 96 13.78 -14.50 16.46
CA LEU A 96 14.67 -13.67 15.67
C LEU A 96 15.17 -14.38 14.41
N ALA A 97 15.55 -15.66 14.51
CA ALA A 97 16.01 -16.42 13.35
C ALA A 97 14.90 -16.57 12.29
N ARG A 98 13.64 -16.79 12.72
CA ARG A 98 12.47 -16.88 11.84
C ARG A 98 12.19 -15.53 11.17
N TYR A 99 12.22 -14.44 11.93
CA TYR A 99 12.05 -13.08 11.42
C TYR A 99 13.12 -12.73 10.36
N ILE A 100 14.41 -12.93 10.67
CA ILE A 100 15.51 -12.64 9.74
C ILE A 100 15.35 -13.45 8.45
N ARG A 101 15.06 -14.76 8.55
CA ARG A 101 14.87 -15.61 7.36
C ARG A 101 13.73 -15.10 6.49
N ALA A 102 12.62 -14.72 7.10
CA ALA A 102 11.46 -14.26 6.38
C ALA A 102 11.70 -12.88 5.72
N LYS A 103 12.41 -11.97 6.41
CA LYS A 103 12.84 -10.69 5.85
C LYS A 103 13.81 -10.84 4.68
N MET A 104 14.75 -11.79 4.75
CA MET A 104 15.67 -12.09 3.65
C MET A 104 14.92 -12.62 2.41
N GLU A 105 13.95 -13.53 2.61
CA GLU A 105 13.11 -14.04 1.52
C GLU A 105 12.23 -12.95 0.90
N PHE A 106 11.70 -12.03 1.71
CA PHE A 106 10.97 -10.87 1.21
C PHE A 106 11.85 -10.01 0.32
N SER A 107 13.04 -9.66 0.81
CA SER A 107 13.99 -8.81 0.08
C SER A 107 14.39 -9.41 -1.26
N ARG A 108 14.50 -10.73 -1.31
CA ARG A 108 14.75 -11.48 -2.55
C ARG A 108 13.58 -11.41 -3.54
N ARG A 109 12.33 -11.39 -3.08
CA ARG A 109 11.12 -11.44 -3.93
C ARG A 109 10.58 -10.06 -4.32
N GLN A 110 10.79 -9.06 -3.46
CA GLN A 110 10.23 -7.71 -3.56
C GLN A 110 11.36 -6.66 -3.42
N PRO A 111 12.31 -6.60 -4.37
CA PRO A 111 13.52 -5.78 -4.21
C PRO A 111 13.27 -4.27 -4.21
N GLN A 112 12.13 -3.80 -4.73
CA GLN A 112 11.75 -2.38 -4.69
C GLN A 112 11.15 -1.97 -3.34
N ALA A 113 10.72 -2.95 -2.52
CA ALA A 113 10.04 -2.75 -1.25
C ALA A 113 10.92 -3.10 -0.03
N SER A 114 12.23 -3.28 -0.21
CA SER A 114 13.17 -3.68 0.85
C SER A 114 14.22 -2.65 1.19
#